data_AF-A0A7X2L1V4-F1
#
_entry.id   AF-A0A7X2L1V4-F1
#
_cell.length_a   1.000
_cell.length_b   1.000
_cell.length_c   1.000
_cell.angle_alpha   90.00
_cell.angle_beta   90.00
_cell.angle_gamma   90.00
#
_symmetry.space_group_name_H-M   'P 1'
#
loop_
_entity.id
_entity.type
_entity.pdbx_description
1 polymer ?
#
loop_
_entity_poly.entity_id
_entity_poly.type
_entity_poly.pdbx_seq_one_letter_code
_entity_poly.pdbx_strand_id
1 'polypeptide(L)'
;MEVAENSDKVVMGLIGVALAIFILYRIYIWLQSSPRSFMKDKIPLNKVILPHPSIDLLEGAGYEIIGGKLKIPLSFKVDGLSLYSRLFIDYVATKEEGSFYLVMLARTRKPLDLTGSGLRDTLLPYLLIYPDCSGVLYVNVATAAIQVIKLGKDDGESN
;
A
#
# COMPACT_ATOMS: atom_id res chain seq x y z
N MET A 1 22.37 51.22 30.90
CA MET A 1 23.07 50.10 30.23
C MET A 1 22.39 48.77 30.53
N GLU A 2 21.06 48.77 30.71
CA GLU A 2 20.28 47.62 31.25
C GLU A 2 19.30 47.05 30.19
N VAL A 3 18.96 47.85 29.17
CA VAL A 3 18.02 47.48 28.10
C VAL A 3 18.64 46.50 27.10
N ALA A 4 19.95 46.61 26.84
CA ALA A 4 20.65 45.75 25.89
C ALA A 4 20.79 44.30 26.41
N GLU A 5 21.03 44.12 27.71
CA GLU A 5 21.20 42.80 28.32
C GLU A 5 19.90 41.99 28.32
N ASN A 6 18.77 42.66 28.52
CA ASN A 6 17.46 42.01 28.50
C ASN A 6 17.02 41.65 27.07
N SER A 7 17.38 42.48 26.08
CA SER A 7 17.06 42.21 24.68
C SER A 7 17.79 40.98 24.15
N ASP A 8 19.07 40.79 24.52
CA ASP A 8 19.88 39.65 24.07
C ASP A 8 19.37 38.32 24.64
N LYS A 9 18.91 38.32 25.91
CA LYS A 9 18.27 37.16 26.55
C LYS A 9 16.93 36.80 25.90
N VAL A 10 16.13 37.79 25.52
CA VAL A 10 14.85 37.57 24.81
C VAL A 10 15.09 36.98 23.42
N VAL A 11 16.09 37.50 22.69
CA VAL A 11 16.44 37.00 21.35
C VAL A 11 16.97 35.56 21.42
N MET A 12 17.85 35.25 22.37
CA MET A 12 18.31 33.86 22.59
C MET A 12 17.15 32.91 22.93
N GLY A 13 16.20 33.35 23.76
CA GLY A 13 15.02 32.56 24.09
C GLY A 13 14.15 32.25 22.86
N LEU A 14 13.89 33.24 22.01
CA LEU A 14 13.12 33.07 20.78
C LEU A 14 13.79 32.11 19.79
N ILE A 15 15.12 32.22 19.63
CA ILE A 15 15.89 31.31 18.78
C ILE A 15 15.79 29.89 19.31
N GLY A 16 15.94 29.69 20.63
CA GLY A 16 15.81 28.37 21.25
C GLY A 16 14.45 27.73 21.02
N VAL A 17 13.36 28.51 21.17
CA VAL A 17 12.00 28.04 20.91
C VAL A 17 11.77 27.71 19.44
N ALA A 18 12.22 28.56 18.52
CA ALA A 18 12.10 28.31 17.09
C ALA A 18 12.86 27.04 16.67
N LEU A 19 14.04 26.81 17.23
CA LEU A 19 14.86 25.64 16.97
C LEU A 19 14.24 24.37 17.56
N ALA A 20 13.65 24.46 18.76
CA ALA A 20 12.88 23.36 19.34
C ALA A 20 11.65 23.00 18.50
N ILE A 21 10.88 23.99 18.03
CA ILE A 21 9.74 23.79 17.12
C ILE A 21 10.21 23.15 15.81
N PHE A 22 11.32 23.63 15.24
CA PHE A 22 11.88 23.08 14.01
C PHE A 22 12.32 21.62 14.18
N ILE A 23 13.01 21.29 15.28
CA ILE A 23 13.42 19.91 15.60
C ILE A 23 12.18 19.04 15.79
N LEU A 24 11.20 19.47 16.57
CA LEU A 24 9.95 18.72 16.77
C LEU A 24 9.19 18.52 15.46
N TYR A 25 9.13 19.53 14.60
CA TYR A 25 8.52 19.45 13.27
C TYR A 25 9.26 18.46 12.37
N ARG A 26 10.61 18.47 12.37
CA ARG A 26 11.43 17.53 11.62
C ARG A 26 11.27 16.10 12.14
N ILE A 27 11.22 15.91 13.46
CA ILE A 27 10.97 14.60 14.08
C ILE A 27 9.55 14.13 13.75
N TYR A 28 8.55 15.01 13.79
CA TYR A 28 7.17 14.71 13.45
C TYR A 28 7.03 14.28 11.97
N ILE A 29 7.62 15.03 11.05
CA ILE A 29 7.70 14.64 9.62
C ILE A 29 8.45 13.33 9.47
N TRP A 30 9.57 13.13 10.17
CA TRP A 30 10.33 11.89 10.09
C TRP A 30 9.56 10.69 10.64
N LEU A 31 8.78 10.86 11.71
CA LEU A 31 7.88 9.84 12.26
C LEU A 31 6.74 9.51 11.29
N GLN A 32 6.18 10.51 10.60
CA GLN A 32 5.18 10.28 9.55
C GLN A 32 5.80 9.69 8.28
N SER A 33 7.06 10.03 8.00
CA SER A 33 7.85 9.59 6.85
C SER A 33 8.69 8.35 7.17
N SER A 34 8.40 7.63 8.26
CA SER A 34 8.95 6.29 8.52
C SER A 34 7.92 5.21 8.16
N PRO A 35 7.63 4.96 6.87
CA PRO A 35 6.78 3.84 6.46
C PRO A 35 7.45 2.47 6.70
N ARG A 36 8.73 2.44 7.10
CA ARG A 36 9.53 1.21 7.26
C ARG A 36 9.01 0.21 8.30
N SER A 37 8.16 0.62 9.25
CA SER A 37 7.62 -0.29 10.27
C SER A 37 6.10 -0.44 10.26
N PHE A 38 5.35 0.55 9.77
CA PHE A 38 3.89 0.47 9.76
C PHE A 38 3.34 -0.54 8.75
N MET A 39 4.07 -0.80 7.66
CA MET A 39 3.63 -1.73 6.61
C MET A 39 3.79 -3.20 6.99
N LYS A 40 4.78 -3.53 7.84
CA LYS A 40 5.02 -4.92 8.31
C LYS A 40 3.89 -5.47 9.17
N ASP A 41 3.16 -4.61 9.87
CA ASP A 41 2.09 -5.03 10.79
C ASP A 41 0.69 -5.04 10.14
N LYS A 42 0.49 -4.39 8.99
CA LYS A 42 -0.84 -4.30 8.36
C LYS A 42 -1.19 -5.44 7.41
N ILE A 43 -0.20 -6.09 6.79
CA ILE A 43 -0.43 -7.20 5.86
C ILE A 43 0.20 -8.46 6.41
N PRO A 44 -0.59 -9.51 6.68
CA PRO A 44 -0.03 -10.78 7.12
C PRO A 44 0.72 -11.44 5.96
N LEU A 45 2.00 -11.09 5.81
CA LEU A 45 2.84 -11.63 4.75
C LEU A 45 3.11 -13.11 5.01
N ASN A 46 2.73 -13.95 4.04
CA ASN A 46 3.15 -15.33 4.04
C ASN A 46 4.61 -15.40 3.57
N LYS A 47 5.51 -15.85 4.44
CA LYS A 47 6.95 -15.98 4.14
C LYS A 47 7.24 -17.09 3.12
N VAL A 48 6.31 -18.03 2.92
CA VAL A 48 6.46 -19.09 1.93
C VAL A 48 6.03 -18.58 0.56
N ILE A 49 7.02 -18.32 -0.30
CA ILE A 49 6.81 -17.94 -1.69
C ILE A 49 6.90 -19.21 -2.54
N LEU A 50 5.81 -19.55 -3.24
CA LEU A 50 5.79 -20.68 -4.14
C LEU A 50 6.39 -20.28 -5.50
N PRO A 51 7.38 -21.05 -6.02
CA PRO A 51 7.99 -20.78 -7.32
C PRO A 51 6.93 -20.74 -8.43
N HIS A 52 6.99 -19.71 -9.27
CA HIS A 52 6.11 -19.56 -10.41
C HIS A 52 6.76 -18.62 -11.46
N PRO A 53 6.58 -18.85 -12.78
CA PRO A 53 7.21 -18.03 -13.82
C PRO A 53 6.83 -16.53 -13.80
N SER A 54 5.76 -16.17 -13.08
CA SER A 54 5.40 -14.76 -12.87
C SER A 54 6.42 -14.01 -12.00
N ILE A 55 7.20 -14.72 -11.18
CA ILE A 55 8.22 -14.12 -10.32
C ILE A 55 9.31 -13.51 -11.19
N ASP A 56 9.91 -14.30 -12.09
CA ASP A 56 10.94 -13.82 -13.02
C ASP A 56 10.47 -12.64 -13.87
N LEU A 57 9.20 -12.67 -14.28
CA LEU A 57 8.56 -11.60 -15.05
C LEU A 57 8.40 -10.31 -14.23
N LEU A 58 8.00 -10.43 -12.95
CA LEU A 58 7.88 -9.30 -12.02
C LEU A 58 9.26 -8.72 -11.68
N GLU A 59 10.23 -9.57 -11.37
CA GLU A 59 11.61 -9.18 -11.08
C GLU A 59 12.26 -8.49 -12.28
N GLY A 60 12.07 -9.02 -13.49
CA GLY A 60 12.52 -8.39 -14.73
C GLY A 60 11.88 -7.02 -15.00
N ALA A 61 10.70 -6.75 -14.45
CA ALA A 61 10.03 -5.44 -14.49
C ALA A 61 10.40 -4.53 -13.29
N GLY A 62 11.31 -4.97 -12.43
CA GLY A 62 11.83 -4.22 -11.28
C GLY A 62 11.00 -4.37 -9.99
N TYR A 63 10.10 -5.35 -9.91
CA TYR A 63 9.35 -5.66 -8.69
C TYR A 63 10.05 -6.76 -7.88
N GLU A 64 10.12 -6.60 -6.57
CA GLU A 64 10.60 -7.61 -5.63
C GLU A 64 9.42 -8.29 -4.94
N ILE A 65 9.41 -9.62 -4.87
CA ILE A 65 8.36 -10.38 -4.17
C ILE A 65 8.68 -10.44 -2.67
N ILE A 66 7.85 -9.80 -1.86
CA ILE A 66 8.01 -9.72 -0.39
C ILE A 66 7.08 -10.67 0.38
N GLY A 67 6.10 -11.27 -0.31
CA GLY A 67 5.16 -12.22 0.30
C GLY A 67 4.56 -13.17 -0.71
N GLY A 68 4.36 -14.41 -0.28
CA GLY A 68 3.63 -15.42 -1.03
C GLY A 68 2.12 -15.23 -0.97
N LYS A 69 1.40 -16.33 -1.23
CA LYS A 69 -0.06 -16.33 -1.28
C LYS A 69 -0.67 -15.82 0.02
N LEU A 70 -1.44 -14.75 -0.11
CA LEU A 70 -2.16 -14.09 0.98
C LEU A 70 -3.61 -14.58 0.99
N LYS A 71 -4.06 -15.07 2.16
CA LYS A 71 -5.45 -15.49 2.41
C LYS A 71 -6.09 -14.49 3.37
N ILE A 72 -7.21 -13.90 2.94
CA ILE A 72 -7.97 -12.95 3.75
C ILE A 72 -9.28 -13.64 4.14
N PRO A 73 -9.40 -14.16 5.38
CA PRO A 73 -10.64 -14.79 5.84
C PRO A 73 -11.71 -13.72 6.05
N LEU A 74 -12.93 -14.01 5.60
CA LEU A 74 -14.10 -13.16 5.80
C LEU A 74 -15.16 -13.95 6.58
N SER A 75 -15.81 -13.30 7.53
CA SER A 75 -16.99 -13.84 8.22
C SER A 75 -18.13 -12.83 8.16
N PHE A 76 -19.33 -13.36 8.02
CA PHE A 76 -20.57 -12.59 7.93
C PHE A 76 -21.57 -13.17 8.92
N LYS A 77 -22.42 -12.32 9.48
CA LYS A 77 -23.57 -12.74 10.30
C LYS A 77 -24.84 -12.26 9.63
N VAL A 78 -25.74 -13.19 9.31
CA VAL A 78 -27.04 -12.92 8.67
C VAL A 78 -28.10 -13.63 9.48
N ASP A 79 -29.00 -12.88 10.11
CA ASP A 79 -30.11 -13.43 10.92
C ASP A 79 -29.66 -14.50 11.94
N GLY A 80 -28.52 -14.27 12.59
CA GLY A 80 -27.92 -15.19 13.56
C GLY A 80 -27.09 -16.34 12.96
N LEU A 81 -27.13 -16.55 11.65
CA LEU A 81 -26.28 -17.53 10.95
C LEU A 81 -24.91 -16.94 10.64
N SER A 82 -23.85 -17.69 10.95
CA SER A 82 -22.48 -17.32 10.60
C SER A 82 -22.10 -17.92 9.25
N LEU A 83 -21.79 -17.06 8.28
CA LEU A 83 -21.30 -17.43 6.95
C LEU A 83 -19.83 -17.06 6.81
N TYR A 84 -19.08 -17.83 6.04
CA TYR A 84 -17.64 -17.63 5.87
C TYR A 84 -17.27 -17.56 4.40
N SER A 85 -16.35 -16.67 4.08
CA SER A 85 -15.74 -16.56 2.77
C SER A 85 -14.25 -16.30 2.91
N ARG A 86 -13.57 -16.16 1.78
CA ARG A 86 -12.14 -15.89 1.73
C ARG A 86 -11.78 -15.23 0.41
N LEU A 87 -10.93 -14.22 0.51
CA LEU A 87 -10.27 -13.62 -0.64
C LEU A 87 -8.82 -14.11 -0.70
N PHE A 88 -8.26 -14.07 -1.90
CA PHE A 88 -6.89 -14.52 -2.15
C PHE A 88 -6.15 -13.57 -3.07
N ILE A 89 -4.92 -13.29 -2.70
CA ILE A 89 -3.93 -12.62 -3.54
C ILE A 89 -2.76 -13.59 -3.72
N ASP A 90 -2.22 -13.69 -4.93
CA ASP A 90 -1.23 -14.71 -5.27
C ASP A 90 0.15 -14.37 -4.69
N TYR A 91 0.55 -13.09 -4.73
CA TYR A 91 1.78 -12.57 -4.11
C TYR A 91 1.61 -11.15 -3.60
N VAL A 92 2.55 -10.71 -2.77
CA VAL A 92 2.74 -9.30 -2.43
C VAL A 92 4.11 -8.88 -2.93
N ALA A 93 4.15 -7.77 -3.66
CA ALA A 93 5.37 -7.25 -4.27
C ALA A 93 5.65 -5.81 -3.82
N THR A 94 6.90 -5.37 -3.96
CA THR A 94 7.33 -3.97 -3.80
C THR A 94 8.11 -3.55 -5.04
N LYS A 95 8.21 -2.25 -5.31
CA LYS A 95 9.07 -1.71 -6.37
C LYS A 95 10.03 -0.67 -5.83
N GLU A 96 9.49 0.23 -5.03
CA GLU A 96 10.22 1.29 -4.35
C GLU A 96 10.00 1.19 -2.85
N GLU A 97 10.90 1.78 -2.08
CA GLU A 97 10.82 1.75 -0.63
C GLU A 97 9.52 2.40 -0.12
N GLY A 98 8.72 1.63 0.62
CA GLY A 98 7.42 2.09 1.12
C GLY A 98 6.27 1.98 0.12
N SER A 99 6.47 1.35 -1.04
CA SER A 99 5.37 0.92 -1.91
C SER A 99 5.09 -0.56 -1.70
N PHE A 100 3.83 -0.98 -1.83
CA PHE A 100 3.53 -2.40 -1.97
C PHE A 100 2.35 -2.59 -2.89
N TYR A 101 2.36 -3.72 -3.59
CA TYR A 101 1.37 -4.08 -4.59
C TYR A 101 0.82 -5.46 -4.29
N LEU A 102 -0.48 -5.63 -4.52
CA LEU A 102 -1.13 -6.94 -4.50
C LEU A 102 -0.98 -7.56 -5.88
N VAL A 103 -0.52 -8.80 -5.97
CA VAL A 103 -0.32 -9.48 -7.25
C VAL A 103 -1.45 -10.48 -7.50
N MET A 104 -2.11 -10.34 -8.64
CA MET A 104 -3.14 -11.25 -9.11
C MET A 104 -2.72 -11.86 -10.45
N LEU A 105 -2.60 -13.19 -10.48
CA LEU A 105 -2.26 -13.90 -11.71
C LEU A 105 -3.49 -14.06 -12.61
N ALA A 106 -3.28 -13.89 -13.92
CA ALA A 106 -4.28 -14.19 -14.93
C ALA A 106 -4.62 -15.68 -14.93
N ARG A 107 -5.92 -16.00 -15.00
CA ARG A 107 -6.42 -17.38 -15.04
C ARG A 107 -7.05 -17.66 -16.39
N THR A 108 -6.67 -18.77 -17.03
CA THR A 108 -7.15 -19.16 -18.37
C THR A 108 -8.67 -19.32 -18.45
N ARG A 109 -9.32 -19.82 -17.39
CA ARG A 109 -10.77 -20.09 -17.39
C ARG A 109 -11.64 -18.91 -16.95
N LYS A 110 -11.04 -17.90 -16.31
CA LYS A 110 -11.77 -16.73 -15.81
C LYS A 110 -10.80 -15.54 -15.79
N PRO A 111 -10.50 -14.94 -16.95
CA PRO A 111 -9.71 -13.74 -17.00
C PRO A 111 -10.41 -12.61 -16.25
N LEU A 112 -9.62 -11.63 -15.80
CA LEU A 112 -10.16 -10.44 -15.17
C LEU A 112 -10.90 -9.63 -16.23
N ASP A 113 -12.13 -9.22 -15.94
CA ASP A 113 -12.85 -8.26 -16.75
C ASP A 113 -12.29 -6.86 -16.48
N LEU A 114 -11.71 -6.25 -17.52
CA LEU A 114 -11.08 -4.92 -17.45
C LEU A 114 -12.08 -3.77 -17.62
N THR A 115 -13.38 -4.04 -17.67
CA THR A 115 -14.40 -2.98 -17.56
C THR A 115 -14.41 -2.36 -16.15
N GLY A 116 -14.89 -1.12 -16.02
CA GLY A 116 -15.00 -0.45 -14.71
C GLY A 116 -15.82 -1.25 -13.69
N SER A 117 -16.94 -1.85 -14.12
CA SER A 117 -17.74 -2.76 -13.28
C SER A 117 -17.02 -4.05 -12.93
N GLY A 118 -16.26 -4.64 -13.87
CA GLY A 118 -15.49 -5.86 -13.64
C GLY A 118 -14.37 -5.64 -12.62
N LEU A 119 -13.67 -4.51 -12.72
CA LEU A 119 -12.66 -4.08 -11.75
C LEU A 119 -13.28 -3.75 -10.39
N ARG A 120 -14.43 -3.07 -10.36
CA ARG A 120 -15.18 -2.81 -9.13
C ARG A 120 -15.54 -4.12 -8.43
N ASP A 121 -16.13 -5.06 -9.13
CA ASP A 121 -16.64 -6.28 -8.51
C ASP A 121 -15.50 -7.23 -8.08
N THR A 122 -14.37 -7.21 -8.80
CA THR A 122 -13.25 -8.11 -8.54
C THR A 122 -12.18 -7.51 -7.63
N LEU A 123 -11.74 -6.27 -7.87
CA LEU A 123 -10.58 -5.67 -7.22
C LEU A 123 -10.92 -4.71 -6.08
N LEU A 124 -12.09 -4.06 -6.12
CA LEU A 124 -12.48 -3.09 -5.09
C LEU A 124 -12.42 -3.68 -3.66
N PRO A 125 -12.85 -4.92 -3.39
CA PRO A 125 -12.74 -5.48 -2.04
C PRO A 125 -11.30 -5.50 -1.51
N TYR A 126 -10.32 -5.81 -2.37
CA TYR A 126 -8.91 -5.84 -2.00
C TYR A 126 -8.36 -4.43 -1.75
N LEU A 127 -8.71 -3.49 -2.63
CA LEU A 127 -8.27 -2.09 -2.55
C LEU A 127 -8.88 -1.37 -1.34
N LEU A 128 -10.07 -1.77 -0.89
CA LEU A 128 -10.69 -1.23 0.33
C LEU A 128 -10.14 -1.84 1.62
N ILE A 129 -9.76 -3.13 1.60
CA ILE A 129 -9.13 -3.79 2.76
C ILE A 129 -7.70 -3.27 2.95
N TYR A 130 -6.99 -2.99 1.85
CA TYR A 130 -5.63 -2.47 1.85
C TYR A 130 -5.55 -1.10 1.14
N PRO A 131 -6.09 -0.03 1.77
CA PRO A 131 -6.15 1.30 1.16
C PRO A 131 -4.76 1.92 0.94
N ASP A 132 -3.77 1.49 1.71
CA ASP A 132 -2.38 1.97 1.61
C ASP A 132 -1.60 1.28 0.46
N CYS A 133 -2.21 0.37 -0.29
CA CYS A 133 -1.54 -0.31 -1.40
C CYS A 133 -1.35 0.62 -2.60
N SER A 134 -0.23 0.46 -3.29
CA SER A 134 0.11 1.23 -4.49
C SER A 134 -0.65 0.77 -5.75
N GLY A 135 -1.47 -0.29 -5.62
CA GLY A 135 -2.31 -0.85 -6.66
C GLY A 135 -2.26 -2.39 -6.71
N VAL A 136 -2.96 -2.94 -7.69
CA VAL A 136 -2.94 -4.37 -8.03
C VAL A 136 -2.12 -4.58 -9.31
N LEU A 137 -1.16 -5.51 -9.27
CA LEU A 137 -0.47 -6.00 -10.46
C LEU A 137 -1.24 -7.19 -11.02
N TYR A 138 -1.89 -7.00 -12.15
CA TYR A 138 -2.49 -8.09 -12.90
C TYR A 138 -1.46 -8.67 -13.88
N VAL A 139 -1.03 -9.91 -13.63
CA VAL A 139 0.11 -10.53 -14.34
C VAL A 139 -0.36 -11.68 -15.22
N ASN A 140 -0.14 -11.54 -16.53
CA ASN A 140 -0.40 -12.59 -17.49
C ASN A 140 0.93 -13.16 -18.01
N VAL A 141 1.29 -14.34 -17.52
CA VAL A 141 2.51 -15.05 -17.92
C VAL A 141 2.47 -15.47 -19.38
N ALA A 142 1.30 -15.88 -19.90
CA ALA A 142 1.17 -16.36 -21.27
C ALA A 142 1.44 -15.27 -22.31
N THR A 143 1.11 -14.01 -21.98
CA THR A 143 1.35 -12.85 -22.85
C THR A 143 2.51 -11.97 -22.36
N ALA A 144 3.27 -12.41 -21.36
CA ALA A 144 4.31 -11.64 -20.69
C ALA A 144 3.91 -10.19 -20.29
N ALA A 145 2.66 -9.99 -19.87
CA ALA A 145 2.10 -8.65 -19.62
C ALA A 145 1.86 -8.40 -18.12
N ILE A 146 2.23 -7.21 -17.65
CA ILE A 146 1.87 -6.69 -16.32
C ILE A 146 1.02 -5.43 -16.51
N GLN A 147 -0.17 -5.42 -15.92
CA GLN A 147 -1.03 -4.24 -15.86
C GLN A 147 -1.11 -3.76 -14.41
N VAL A 148 -0.82 -2.48 -14.19
CA VAL A 148 -0.95 -1.83 -12.87
C VAL A 148 -2.33 -1.19 -12.78
N ILE A 149 -3.16 -1.67 -11.87
CA ILE A 149 -4.52 -1.19 -11.66
C ILE A 149 -4.56 -0.42 -10.33
N LYS A 150 -4.99 0.85 -10.37
CA LYS A 150 -5.04 1.75 -9.20
C LYS A 150 -6.47 2.22 -8.97
N LEU A 151 -6.85 2.33 -7.70
CA LEU A 151 -8.09 3.01 -7.33
C LEU A 151 -7.83 4.52 -7.35
N GLY A 152 -8.67 5.25 -8.09
CA GLY A 152 -8.67 6.70 -8.12
C GLY A 152 -10.03 7.25 -7.71
N LYS A 153 -10.08 8.56 -7.48
CA LYS A 153 -11.35 9.29 -7.34
C LYS A 153 -11.72 9.83 -8.72
N ASP A 154 -12.94 9.53 -9.13
CA ASP A 154 -13.59 10.14 -10.28
C ASP A 154 -14.31 11.43 -9.81
N ASP A 155 -14.15 12.52 -10.55
CA ASP A 155 -14.90 13.76 -10.31
C ASP A 155 -16.31 13.72 -10.91
N GLY A 156 -16.62 12.68 -11.68
CA GLY A 156 -17.93 12.44 -12.27
C GLY A 156 -18.18 13.27 -13.53
N GLU A 157 -17.17 14.01 -14.02
CA GLU A 157 -17.23 14.71 -15.29
C GLU A 157 -16.65 13.82 -16.38
N SER A 158 -17.52 13.00 -16.97
CA SER A 158 -17.17 12.25 -18.19
C SER A 158 -17.21 13.21 -19.39
N ASN A 159 -16.04 13.56 -19.92
CA ASN A 159 -15.90 14.15 -21.28
C ASN A 159 -16.16 13.10 -22.36
#